data_AF-A0ABD0M4B5-F1
#
_entry.id   AF-A0ABD0M4B5-F1
#
_cell.length_a   1.000
_cell.length_b   1.000
_cell.length_c   1.000
_cell.angle_alpha   90.00
_cell.angle_beta   90.00
_cell.angle_gamma   90.00
#
_symmetry.space_group_name_H-M   'P 1'
#
loop_
_entity.id
_entity.type
_entity.pdbx_description
1 polymer ?
#
loop_
_entity_poly.entity_id
_entity_poly.type
_entity_poly.pdbx_seq_one_letter_code
_entity_poly.pdbx_strand_id
1 'polypeptide(L)'
;MSAKIFTTLMTVMLLSAGLSPEVDANEDKTAGWMTDVVSETGTGLVLQWYNTFSAQLNELDQRLDDVESSISYAEQLAPTLQQVMDDSLVNVTTKLADANTLLGSMNLPPPPNDTFVAFATGEGSVSYDASSTDTIKLQPPVVNTQHYDHDTGTFTAPRDGLYWFLLRATPASSIHIDMLRNGVDQLTQSSNSGYYDVKLRTAITFLAAGDTVALFSAGSSGTKTLNSGLFFSGMLLSANNKLTPDFLVAS
;
A
#
# COMPACT_ATOMS: atom_id res chain seq x y z
N MET A 1 31.68 -7.49 -41.23
CA MET A 1 30.46 -7.94 -41.93
C MET A 1 30.80 -9.16 -42.79
N SER A 2 30.03 -10.25 -42.71
CA SER A 2 30.34 -11.50 -43.44
C SER A 2 30.09 -11.30 -44.94
N ALA A 3 31.09 -11.58 -45.79
CA ALA A 3 31.02 -11.51 -47.25
C ALA A 3 29.74 -12.15 -47.82
N LYS A 4 29.19 -13.18 -47.14
CA LYS A 4 27.95 -13.88 -47.50
C LYS A 4 26.70 -13.00 -47.50
N ILE A 5 26.60 -12.00 -46.61
CA ILE A 5 25.43 -11.09 -46.57
C ILE A 5 25.48 -10.13 -47.76
N PHE A 6 26.68 -9.65 -48.10
CA PHE A 6 26.92 -8.75 -49.23
C PHE A 6 26.63 -9.43 -50.59
N THR A 7 27.14 -10.65 -50.82
CA THR A 7 26.90 -11.40 -52.06
C THR A 7 25.41 -11.72 -52.29
N THR A 8 24.69 -12.05 -51.22
CA THR A 8 23.27 -12.41 -51.28
C THR A 8 22.41 -11.19 -51.65
N LEU A 9 22.69 -10.03 -51.06
CA LEU A 9 21.97 -8.78 -51.36
C LEU A 9 22.24 -8.27 -52.79
N MET A 10 23.47 -8.39 -53.28
CA MET A 10 23.84 -8.03 -54.65
C MET A 10 23.12 -8.90 -55.70
N THR A 11 22.99 -10.20 -55.42
CA THR A 11 22.28 -11.14 -56.29
C THR A 11 20.80 -10.77 -56.42
N VAL A 12 20.16 -10.38 -55.31
CA VAL A 12 18.75 -9.95 -55.28
C VAL A 12 18.55 -8.62 -56.05
N MET A 13 19.53 -7.72 -56.03
CA MET A 13 19.48 -6.46 -56.78
C MET A 13 19.61 -6.63 -58.30
N LEU A 14 20.51 -7.50 -58.76
CA LEU A 14 20.67 -7.74 -60.20
C LEU A 14 19.44 -8.43 -60.80
N LEU A 15 18.87 -9.39 -60.06
CA LEU A 15 17.64 -10.08 -60.45
C LEU A 15 16.44 -9.12 -60.56
N SER A 16 16.32 -8.14 -59.66
CA SER A 16 15.21 -7.17 -59.69
C SER A 16 15.36 -6.10 -60.80
N ALA A 17 16.58 -5.87 -61.29
CA ALA A 17 16.87 -5.04 -62.45
C ALA A 17 16.80 -5.80 -63.80
N GLY A 18 16.51 -7.10 -63.78
CA GLY A 18 16.44 -7.95 -64.98
C GLY A 18 17.81 -8.38 -65.55
N LEU A 19 18.88 -8.21 -64.77
CA LEU A 19 20.25 -8.56 -65.16
C LEU A 19 20.65 -9.91 -64.52
N SER A 20 21.26 -10.80 -65.31
CA SER A 20 21.74 -12.10 -64.81
C SER A 20 23.13 -11.95 -64.19
N PRO A 21 23.35 -12.26 -62.91
CA PRO A 21 24.68 -12.20 -62.32
C PRO A 21 25.51 -13.43 -62.72
N GLU A 22 26.67 -13.23 -63.36
CA GLU A 22 27.84 -14.08 -63.12
C GLU A 22 28.65 -13.41 -62.00
N VAL A 23 28.35 -13.76 -60.75
CA VAL A 23 29.09 -13.24 -59.58
C VAL A 23 30.19 -14.23 -59.23
N ASP A 24 31.43 -13.89 -59.59
CA ASP A 24 32.63 -14.58 -59.14
C ASP A 24 32.94 -14.18 -57.69
N ALA A 25 33.18 -15.14 -56.80
CA ALA A 25 33.17 -14.96 -55.33
C ALA A 25 34.42 -14.25 -54.77
N ASN A 26 35.14 -13.48 -55.59
CA ASN A 26 36.44 -12.90 -55.24
C ASN A 26 36.30 -11.37 -55.05
N GLU A 27 36.51 -10.90 -53.81
CA GLU A 27 36.21 -9.52 -53.36
C GLU A 27 36.84 -8.41 -54.21
N ASP A 28 38.06 -8.63 -54.73
CA ASP A 28 38.80 -7.63 -55.52
C ASP A 28 38.21 -7.38 -56.92
N LYS A 29 37.44 -8.33 -57.48
CA LYS A 29 36.81 -8.17 -58.81
C LYS A 29 35.43 -7.53 -58.73
N THR A 30 34.72 -7.70 -57.61
CA THR A 30 33.41 -7.10 -57.37
C THR A 30 33.42 -5.57 -57.38
N ALA A 31 34.53 -4.94 -56.96
CA ALA A 31 34.68 -3.49 -57.00
C ALA A 31 34.85 -2.93 -58.44
N GLY A 32 35.59 -3.65 -59.30
CA GLY A 32 35.81 -3.23 -60.69
C GLY A 32 34.59 -3.38 -61.61
N TRP A 33 33.69 -4.32 -61.31
CA TRP A 33 32.47 -4.56 -62.09
C TRP A 33 31.36 -3.54 -61.80
N MET A 34 31.31 -2.96 -60.59
CA MET A 34 30.35 -1.90 -60.25
C MET A 34 30.59 -0.62 -61.05
N THR A 35 31.84 -0.29 -61.37
CA THR A 35 32.17 0.86 -62.23
C THR A 35 31.64 0.72 -63.66
N ASP A 36 31.58 -0.50 -64.19
CA ASP A 36 31.10 -0.75 -65.56
C ASP A 36 29.56 -0.76 -65.64
N VAL A 37 28.85 -1.36 -64.68
CA VAL A 37 27.37 -1.38 -64.63
C VAL A 37 26.77 0.02 -64.44
N VAL A 38 27.48 0.90 -63.72
CA VAL A 38 27.09 2.31 -63.55
C VAL A 38 27.12 3.07 -64.88
N SER A 39 27.88 2.63 -65.88
CA SER A 39 28.05 3.38 -67.14
C SER A 39 26.87 3.26 -68.13
N GLU A 40 26.01 2.23 -68.03
CA GLU A 40 24.99 1.94 -69.05
C GLU A 40 23.53 2.12 -68.62
N THR A 41 23.20 2.24 -67.32
CA THR A 41 21.81 2.38 -66.86
C THR A 41 21.64 3.46 -65.80
N GLY A 42 21.24 4.67 -66.19
CA GLY A 42 20.66 5.68 -65.28
C GLY A 42 21.42 5.91 -63.98
N THR A 43 22.68 6.34 -64.09
CA THR A 43 23.71 6.58 -63.05
C THR A 43 23.21 7.20 -61.72
N GLY A 44 22.20 8.06 -61.74
CA GLY A 44 21.79 8.82 -60.55
C GLY A 44 21.11 8.01 -59.46
N LEU A 45 20.21 7.08 -59.82
CA LEU A 45 19.36 6.38 -58.84
C LEU A 45 20.11 5.27 -58.11
N VAL A 46 20.99 4.55 -58.81
CA VAL A 46 21.79 3.46 -58.22
C VAL A 46 22.82 4.02 -57.23
N LEU A 47 23.51 5.11 -57.58
CA LEU A 47 24.43 5.79 -56.65
C LEU A 47 23.71 6.40 -55.45
N GLN A 48 22.54 7.02 -55.65
CA GLN A 48 21.76 7.59 -54.56
C GLN A 48 21.30 6.50 -53.58
N TRP A 49 20.85 5.37 -54.09
CA TRP A 49 20.44 4.24 -53.26
C TRP A 49 21.62 3.64 -52.50
N TYR A 50 22.76 3.42 -53.16
CA TYR A 50 23.98 2.93 -52.53
C TYR A 50 24.41 3.84 -51.37
N ASN A 51 24.50 5.15 -51.61
CA ASN A 51 24.88 6.11 -50.58
C ASN A 51 23.90 6.13 -49.40
N THR A 52 22.60 6.04 -49.67
CA THR A 52 21.55 6.01 -48.63
C THR A 52 21.65 4.73 -47.80
N PHE A 53 21.83 3.58 -48.45
CA PHE A 53 21.94 2.30 -47.78
C PHE A 53 23.23 2.17 -46.97
N SER A 54 24.37 2.63 -47.51
CA SER A 54 25.64 2.69 -46.76
C SER A 54 25.55 3.60 -45.53
N ALA A 55 24.85 4.74 -45.64
CA ALA A 55 24.62 5.61 -44.48
C ALA A 55 23.79 4.90 -43.39
N GLN A 56 22.74 4.17 -43.79
CA GLN A 56 21.90 3.39 -42.86
C GLN A 56 22.69 2.25 -42.21
N LEU A 57 23.58 1.58 -42.94
CA LEU A 57 24.43 0.53 -42.37
C LEU A 57 25.42 1.09 -41.35
N ASN A 58 26.03 2.25 -41.63
CA ASN A 58 26.92 2.91 -40.68
C ASN A 58 26.17 3.38 -39.41
N GLU A 59 24.95 3.88 -39.56
CA GLU A 59 24.10 4.22 -38.43
C GLU A 59 23.73 2.99 -37.59
N LEU A 60 23.48 1.84 -38.23
CA LEU A 60 23.19 0.59 -37.53
C LEU A 60 24.41 0.09 -36.73
N ASP A 61 25.61 0.19 -37.31
CA ASP A 61 26.87 -0.20 -36.68
C ASP A 61 27.14 0.66 -35.43
N GLN A 62 26.98 1.97 -35.56
CA GLN A 62 27.11 2.90 -34.44
C GLN A 62 26.10 2.61 -33.32
N ARG A 63 24.85 2.30 -33.67
CA ARG A 63 23.83 1.93 -32.68
C ARG A 63 24.13 0.60 -32.00
N LEU A 64 24.82 -0.33 -32.67
CA LEU A 64 25.27 -1.58 -32.06
C LEU A 64 26.35 -1.31 -31.02
N ASP A 65 27.34 -0.48 -31.35
CA ASP A 65 28.41 -0.05 -30.43
C ASP A 65 27.84 0.63 -29.17
N ASP A 66 26.82 1.48 -29.34
CA ASP A 66 26.12 2.15 -28.22
C ASP A 66 25.40 1.14 -27.31
N VAL A 67 24.79 0.09 -27.89
CA VAL A 67 24.12 -0.98 -27.13
C VAL A 67 25.15 -1.83 -26.37
N GLU A 68 26.26 -2.21 -27.01
CA GLU A 68 27.33 -2.96 -26.35
C GLU A 68 27.94 -2.19 -25.18
N SER A 69 28.16 -0.88 -25.36
CA SER A 69 28.63 0.02 -24.30
C SER A 69 27.64 0.09 -23.14
N SER A 70 26.33 0.16 -23.43
CA SER A 70 25.27 0.18 -22.42
C SER A 70 25.17 -1.14 -21.65
N ILE A 71 25.35 -2.28 -22.33
CA ILE A 71 25.40 -3.61 -21.69
C ILE A 71 26.60 -3.70 -20.75
N SER A 72 27.78 -3.29 -21.20
CA SER A 72 28.99 -3.29 -20.37
C SER A 72 28.83 -2.43 -19.11
N TYR A 73 28.20 -1.26 -19.24
CA TYR A 73 27.90 -0.39 -18.09
C TYR A 73 26.93 -1.04 -17.09
N ALA A 74 25.88 -1.72 -17.58
CA ALA A 74 24.94 -2.43 -16.73
C ALA A 74 25.59 -3.60 -15.98
N GLU A 75 26.49 -4.34 -16.63
CA GLU A 75 27.25 -5.44 -16.00
C GLU A 75 28.17 -4.94 -14.88
N GLN A 76 28.73 -3.73 -15.01
CA GLN A 76 29.55 -3.11 -13.96
C GLN A 76 28.73 -2.66 -12.75
N LEU A 77 27.47 -2.23 -12.94
CA LEU A 77 26.59 -1.78 -11.85
C LEU A 77 25.98 -2.93 -11.04
N ALA A 78 25.75 -4.09 -11.67
CA ALA A 78 25.15 -5.26 -11.04
C ALA A 78 25.83 -5.70 -9.72
N PRO A 79 27.17 -5.85 -9.63
CA PRO A 79 27.82 -6.25 -8.39
C PRO A 79 27.69 -5.20 -7.28
N THR A 80 27.71 -3.91 -7.62
CA THR A 80 27.54 -2.83 -6.62
C THR A 80 26.13 -2.84 -6.02
N LEU A 81 25.10 -3.06 -6.84
CA LEU A 81 23.73 -3.18 -6.36
C LEU A 81 23.55 -4.41 -5.47
N GLN A 82 24.15 -5.54 -5.85
CA GLN A 82 24.12 -6.75 -5.02
C GLN A 82 24.77 -6.53 -3.66
N GLN A 83 25.94 -5.87 -3.64
CA GLN A 83 26.65 -5.57 -2.40
C GLN A 83 25.85 -4.64 -1.48
N VAL A 84 25.22 -3.59 -2.02
CA VAL A 84 24.37 -2.68 -1.24
C VAL A 84 23.17 -3.41 -0.63
N MET A 85 22.57 -4.36 -1.36
CA MET A 85 21.49 -5.19 -0.82
C MET A 85 21.98 -6.10 0.31
N ASP A 86 23.13 -6.75 0.13
CA ASP A 86 23.69 -7.66 1.12
C ASP A 86 24.06 -6.91 2.42
N ASP A 87 24.72 -5.76 2.30
CA ASP A 87 25.08 -4.89 3.45
C ASP A 87 23.82 -4.39 4.18
N SER A 88 22.77 -4.05 3.42
CA SER A 88 21.48 -3.64 3.99
C SER A 88 20.82 -4.80 4.75
N LEU A 89 20.86 -6.01 4.20
CA LEU A 89 20.28 -7.21 4.83
C LEU A 89 21.00 -7.55 6.14
N VAL A 90 22.33 -7.47 6.16
CA VAL A 90 23.14 -7.65 7.37
C VAL A 90 22.75 -6.63 8.43
N ASN A 91 22.69 -5.34 8.07
CA ASN A 91 22.33 -4.27 9.00
C ASN A 91 20.93 -4.45 9.60
N VAL A 92 19.94 -4.81 8.78
CA VAL A 92 18.57 -5.08 9.26
C VAL A 92 18.56 -6.29 10.20
N THR A 93 19.27 -7.36 9.84
CA THR A 93 19.34 -8.58 10.66
C THR A 93 19.98 -8.31 12.01
N THR A 94 21.08 -7.54 12.04
CA THR A 94 21.74 -7.14 13.29
C THR A 94 20.83 -6.27 14.15
N LYS A 95 20.18 -5.24 13.58
CA LYS A 95 19.24 -4.40 14.32
C LYS A 95 18.06 -5.19 14.90
N LEU A 96 17.58 -6.20 14.16
CA LEU A 96 16.53 -7.08 14.65
C LEU A 96 17.01 -7.98 15.79
N ALA A 97 18.23 -8.52 15.70
CA ALA A 97 18.84 -9.29 16.77
C ALA A 97 19.08 -8.45 18.03
N ASP A 98 19.54 -7.21 17.88
CA ASP A 98 19.73 -6.26 18.97
C ASP A 98 18.39 -5.91 19.63
N ALA A 99 17.35 -5.64 18.83
CA ALA A 99 16.00 -5.39 19.33
C ALA A 99 15.43 -6.60 20.09
N ASN A 100 15.63 -7.82 19.58
CA ASN A 100 15.20 -9.05 20.25
C ASN A 100 15.96 -9.29 21.55
N THR A 101 17.25 -8.95 21.58
CA THR A 101 18.09 -9.04 22.80
C THR A 101 17.64 -7.99 23.82
N LEU A 102 17.30 -6.79 23.37
CA LEU A 102 16.73 -5.74 24.22
C LEU A 102 15.38 -6.18 24.79
N LEU A 103 14.48 -6.72 23.97
CA LEU A 103 13.20 -7.27 24.42
C LEU A 103 13.35 -8.43 25.40
N GLY A 104 14.32 -9.33 25.19
CA GLY A 104 14.60 -10.44 26.10
C GLY A 104 15.28 -10.03 27.41
N SER A 105 16.03 -8.92 27.40
CA SER A 105 16.68 -8.35 28.59
C SER A 105 15.80 -7.36 29.35
N MET A 106 14.74 -6.86 28.72
CA MET A 106 13.62 -6.28 29.46
C MET A 106 13.00 -7.40 30.29
N ASN A 107 13.40 -7.47 31.56
CA ASN A 107 12.73 -8.27 32.59
C ASN A 107 11.37 -7.61 32.87
N LEU A 108 10.51 -7.61 31.86
CA LEU A 108 9.12 -7.20 31.99
C LEU A 108 8.52 -8.23 32.93
N PRO A 109 8.00 -7.83 34.10
CA PRO A 109 7.22 -8.75 34.90
C PRO A 109 6.17 -9.36 33.95
N PRO A 110 5.96 -10.69 33.98
CA PRO A 110 4.92 -11.30 33.16
C PRO A 110 3.67 -10.43 33.33
N PRO A 111 3.04 -9.97 32.24
CA PRO A 111 1.89 -9.09 32.35
C PRO A 111 0.97 -9.78 33.34
N PRO A 112 0.64 -9.15 34.48
CA PRO A 112 -0.37 -9.69 35.37
C PRO A 112 -1.53 -10.04 34.46
N ASN A 113 -2.09 -11.26 34.58
CA ASN A 113 -3.12 -11.78 33.67
C ASN A 113 -4.35 -10.84 33.53
N ASP A 114 -4.40 -9.76 34.32
CA ASP A 114 -5.40 -8.70 34.31
C ASP A 114 -4.93 -7.34 33.72
N THR A 115 -3.75 -7.20 33.11
CA THR A 115 -3.22 -5.87 32.69
C THR A 115 -3.78 -5.33 31.39
N PHE A 116 -4.21 -6.20 30.48
CA PHE A 116 -4.80 -5.77 29.22
C PHE A 116 -6.31 -5.69 29.39
N VAL A 117 -6.85 -4.47 29.27
CA VAL A 117 -8.29 -4.23 29.29
C VAL A 117 -8.68 -3.66 27.95
N ALA A 118 -9.45 -4.41 27.18
CA ALA A 118 -9.95 -3.97 25.88
C ALA A 118 -11.24 -4.69 25.50
N PHE A 119 -12.09 -4.00 24.76
CA PHE A 119 -13.19 -4.62 24.03
C PHE A 119 -13.43 -3.96 22.68
N ALA A 120 -14.00 -4.71 21.75
CA ALA A 120 -14.49 -4.22 20.47
C ALA A 120 -15.72 -5.01 20.05
N THR A 121 -16.84 -4.32 19.87
CA THR A 121 -18.12 -4.89 19.43
C THR A 121 -18.73 -4.02 18.34
N GLY A 122 -19.57 -4.62 17.51
CA GLY A 122 -20.36 -3.90 16.53
C GLY A 122 -21.55 -4.71 16.06
N GLU A 123 -22.52 -4.00 15.50
CA GLU A 123 -23.74 -4.57 14.96
C GLU A 123 -23.96 -4.04 13.54
N GLY A 124 -24.42 -4.93 12.66
CA GLY A 124 -24.74 -4.63 11.27
C GLY A 124 -25.78 -3.52 11.14
N SER A 125 -26.92 -3.70 11.79
CA SER A 125 -28.02 -2.74 11.78
C SER A 125 -28.65 -2.73 13.16
N VAL A 126 -28.73 -1.57 13.81
CA VAL A 126 -29.51 -1.40 15.03
C VAL A 126 -30.73 -0.52 14.76
N SER A 127 -31.83 -0.80 15.47
CA SER A 127 -33.02 0.04 15.49
C SER A 127 -33.52 0.16 16.92
N TYR A 128 -33.42 1.36 17.48
CA TYR A 128 -33.95 1.75 18.78
C TYR A 128 -34.98 2.86 18.58
N ASP A 129 -36.10 2.77 19.28
CA ASP A 129 -37.22 3.70 19.11
C ASP A 129 -36.97 5.05 19.79
N ALA A 130 -37.69 6.07 19.33
CA ALA A 130 -37.60 7.48 19.75
C ALA A 130 -37.91 7.77 21.24
N SER A 131 -38.12 6.75 22.04
CA SER A 131 -38.42 6.84 23.47
C SER A 131 -37.68 5.79 24.30
N SER A 132 -36.86 4.94 23.68
CA SER A 132 -36.07 3.97 24.42
C SER A 132 -34.90 4.71 25.07
N THR A 133 -34.98 4.99 26.38
CA THR A 133 -33.81 5.34 27.19
C THR A 133 -32.99 4.09 27.54
N ASP A 134 -33.02 3.10 26.66
CA ASP A 134 -32.45 1.79 26.89
C ASP A 134 -30.99 1.79 26.50
N THR A 135 -30.19 1.06 27.28
CA THR A 135 -28.82 0.76 26.91
C THR A 135 -28.80 0.03 25.57
N ILE A 136 -27.99 0.54 24.65
CA ILE A 136 -27.72 -0.10 23.37
C ILE A 136 -26.92 -1.36 23.64
N LYS A 137 -27.54 -2.51 23.39
CA LYS A 137 -26.90 -3.82 23.40
C LYS A 137 -26.40 -4.13 22.00
N LEU A 138 -25.17 -4.64 21.94
CA LEU A 138 -24.51 -5.01 20.70
C LEU A 138 -24.15 -6.50 20.77
N GLN A 139 -23.93 -7.13 19.62
CA GLN A 139 -23.47 -8.52 19.53
C GLN A 139 -22.27 -8.83 20.44
N PRO A 140 -22.06 -10.12 20.77
CA PRO A 140 -20.85 -10.55 21.44
C PRO A 140 -19.60 -9.91 20.83
N PRO A 141 -18.73 -9.30 21.65
CA PRO A 141 -17.56 -8.59 21.17
C PRO A 141 -16.55 -9.52 20.49
N VAL A 142 -15.92 -9.04 19.42
CA VAL A 142 -14.83 -9.72 18.69
C VAL A 142 -13.56 -9.78 19.55
N VAL A 143 -13.32 -8.71 20.33
CA VAL A 143 -12.27 -8.64 21.33
C VAL A 143 -12.94 -8.34 22.66
N ASN A 144 -12.68 -9.13 23.70
CA ASN A 144 -13.17 -8.83 25.05
C ASN A 144 -12.29 -9.46 26.11
N THR A 145 -11.66 -8.62 26.91
CA THR A 145 -10.89 -9.05 28.08
C THR A 145 -11.82 -9.24 29.29
N GLN A 146 -13.06 -9.71 29.07
CA GLN A 146 -14.10 -9.97 30.10
C GLN A 146 -14.62 -8.74 30.86
N HIS A 147 -14.55 -7.55 30.26
CA HIS A 147 -14.96 -6.30 30.93
C HIS A 147 -16.11 -5.58 30.21
N TYR A 148 -16.51 -6.06 29.04
CA TYR A 148 -17.75 -5.67 28.38
C TYR A 148 -18.76 -6.82 28.46
N ASP A 149 -19.94 -6.53 29.01
CA ASP A 149 -21.06 -7.44 29.05
C ASP A 149 -22.05 -7.09 27.94
N HIS A 150 -22.17 -7.98 26.96
CA HIS A 150 -23.06 -7.81 25.81
C HIS A 150 -24.55 -7.95 26.16
N ASP A 151 -24.89 -8.69 27.22
CA ASP A 151 -26.29 -8.89 27.64
C ASP A 151 -26.86 -7.60 28.26
N THR A 152 -25.98 -6.79 28.84
CA THR A 152 -26.32 -5.47 29.42
C THR A 152 -25.86 -4.29 28.57
N GLY A 153 -24.98 -4.50 27.57
CA GLY A 153 -24.39 -3.43 26.75
C GLY A 153 -23.41 -2.52 27.51
N THR A 154 -22.83 -3.03 28.60
CA THR A 154 -22.10 -2.22 29.58
C THR A 154 -20.65 -2.67 29.72
N PHE A 155 -19.73 -1.73 29.65
CA PHE A 155 -18.35 -1.90 30.08
C PHE A 155 -18.22 -1.57 31.57
N THR A 156 -17.51 -2.39 32.33
CA THR A 156 -17.18 -2.13 33.74
C THR A 156 -15.67 -2.06 33.92
N ALA A 157 -15.16 -0.93 34.39
CA ALA A 157 -13.75 -0.73 34.61
C ALA A 157 -13.24 -1.69 35.72
N PRO A 158 -12.30 -2.60 35.42
CA PRO A 158 -11.78 -3.52 36.43
C PRO A 158 -10.79 -2.86 37.38
N ARG A 159 -10.31 -1.65 37.06
CA ARG A 159 -9.29 -0.92 37.81
C ARG A 159 -9.32 0.57 37.51
N ASP A 160 -8.62 1.32 38.34
CA ASP A 160 -8.37 2.73 38.15
C ASP A 160 -7.43 2.97 36.96
N GLY A 161 -7.80 3.90 36.07
CA GLY A 161 -6.94 4.22 34.93
C GLY A 161 -7.55 5.17 33.93
N LEU A 162 -6.72 5.57 32.95
CA LEU A 162 -7.16 6.34 31.80
C LEU A 162 -7.61 5.38 30.69
N TYR A 163 -8.86 5.52 30.26
CA TYR A 163 -9.48 4.69 29.24
C TYR A 163 -9.77 5.52 27.99
N TRP A 164 -9.58 4.91 26.83
CA TRP A 164 -10.02 5.43 25.54
C TRP A 164 -11.24 4.66 25.08
N PHE A 165 -12.24 5.38 24.57
CA PHE A 165 -13.43 4.82 23.95
C PHE A 165 -13.61 5.38 22.55
N LEU A 166 -14.11 4.55 21.66
CA LEU A 166 -14.43 4.87 20.28
C LEU A 166 -15.86 4.42 19.98
N LEU A 167 -16.66 5.38 19.53
CA LEU A 167 -17.98 5.17 18.95
C LEU A 167 -17.91 5.49 17.47
N ARG A 168 -18.33 4.56 16.62
CA ARG A 168 -18.51 4.77 15.19
C ARG A 168 -19.94 4.38 14.83
N ALA A 169 -20.66 5.26 14.14
CA ALA A 169 -21.97 4.95 13.61
C ALA A 169 -22.12 5.35 12.14
N THR A 170 -22.85 4.55 11.38
CA THR A 170 -23.33 4.87 10.03
C THR A 170 -24.84 5.06 10.11
N PRO A 171 -25.32 6.29 10.29
CA PRO A 171 -26.74 6.59 10.47
C PRO A 171 -27.53 6.28 9.20
N ALA A 172 -28.69 5.64 9.38
CA ALA A 172 -29.71 5.45 8.34
C ALA A 172 -30.77 6.56 8.37
N SER A 173 -30.92 7.20 9.52
CA SER A 173 -31.82 8.32 9.79
C SER A 173 -31.13 9.30 10.73
N SER A 174 -31.88 10.27 11.26
CA SER A 174 -31.41 10.99 12.44
C SER A 174 -31.04 9.99 13.54
N ILE A 175 -29.89 10.20 14.18
CA ILE A 175 -29.44 9.41 15.34
C ILE A 175 -29.05 10.36 16.46
N HIS A 176 -29.20 9.90 17.69
CA HIS A 176 -28.67 10.57 18.87
C HIS A 176 -28.29 9.48 19.88
N ILE A 177 -26.98 9.32 20.08
CA ILE A 177 -26.39 8.27 20.89
C ILE A 177 -25.54 8.93 21.95
N ASP A 178 -25.84 8.65 23.21
CA ASP A 178 -25.05 9.11 24.35
C ASP A 178 -24.16 8.00 24.88
N MET A 179 -22.92 8.35 25.21
CA MET A 179 -22.03 7.51 26.00
C MET A 179 -22.10 7.99 27.44
N LEU A 180 -22.64 7.15 28.32
CA LEU A 180 -22.83 7.46 29.73
C LEU A 180 -21.73 6.81 30.55
N ARG A 181 -21.19 7.55 31.53
CA ARG A 181 -20.39 7.01 32.63
C ARG A 181 -21.23 7.02 33.88
N ASN A 182 -21.47 5.86 34.50
CA ASN A 182 -22.31 5.74 35.69
C ASN A 182 -23.68 6.44 35.53
N GLY A 183 -24.26 6.37 34.34
CA GLY A 183 -25.53 7.03 34.01
C GLY A 183 -25.44 8.55 33.76
N VAL A 184 -24.24 9.14 33.73
CA VAL A 184 -24.02 10.57 33.44
C VAL A 184 -23.38 10.74 32.06
N ASP A 185 -23.99 11.55 31.22
CA ASP A 185 -23.53 11.85 29.86
C ASP A 185 -22.06 12.30 29.83
N GLN A 186 -21.25 11.62 29.02
CA GLN A 186 -19.85 11.99 28.77
C GLN A 186 -19.66 12.50 27.35
N LEU A 187 -20.38 11.92 26.40
CA LEU A 187 -20.27 12.23 24.99
C LEU A 187 -21.59 11.99 24.29
N THR A 188 -22.00 12.92 23.44
CA THR A 188 -23.16 12.79 22.57
C THR A 188 -22.72 12.72 21.11
N GLN A 189 -23.22 11.72 20.38
CA GLN A 189 -23.11 11.61 18.94
C GLN A 189 -24.47 11.79 18.29
N SER A 190 -24.65 12.87 17.55
CA SER A 190 -25.88 13.12 16.80
C SER A 190 -25.61 13.33 15.31
N SER A 191 -26.61 12.97 14.50
CA SER A 191 -26.69 13.32 13.08
C SER A 191 -28.14 13.68 12.78
N ASN A 192 -28.38 14.81 12.11
CA ASN A 192 -29.72 15.27 11.75
C ASN A 192 -30.14 14.82 10.33
N SER A 193 -29.30 14.05 9.65
CA SER A 193 -29.53 13.59 8.29
C SER A 193 -29.03 12.16 8.10
N GLY A 194 -29.83 11.31 7.46
CA GLY A 194 -29.53 9.91 7.14
C GLY A 194 -28.72 9.71 5.86
N TYR A 195 -27.84 10.66 5.52
CA TYR A 195 -26.80 10.38 4.54
C TYR A 195 -25.83 9.42 5.21
N TYR A 196 -25.54 8.29 4.58
CA TYR A 196 -24.73 7.16 5.04
C TYR A 196 -23.26 7.51 5.36
N ASP A 197 -23.02 8.67 5.96
CA ASP A 197 -21.74 9.19 6.38
C ASP A 197 -21.36 8.56 7.71
N VAL A 198 -20.17 7.97 7.74
CA VAL A 198 -19.59 7.46 8.97
C VAL A 198 -19.36 8.63 9.95
N LYS A 199 -20.00 8.55 11.11
CA LYS A 199 -19.76 9.42 12.25
C LYS A 199 -18.85 8.69 13.23
N LEU A 200 -17.83 9.39 13.69
CA LEU A 200 -16.84 8.87 14.62
C LEU A 200 -16.67 9.84 15.78
N ARG A 201 -16.68 9.30 16.99
CA ARG A 201 -16.48 10.03 18.23
C ARG A 201 -15.57 9.23 19.13
N THR A 202 -14.65 9.91 19.79
CA THR A 202 -13.76 9.32 20.77
C THR A 202 -13.88 10.07 22.09
N ALA A 203 -13.63 9.35 23.18
CA ALA A 203 -13.53 9.92 24.51
C ALA A 203 -12.34 9.32 25.22
N ILE A 204 -11.62 10.15 25.97
CA ILE A 204 -10.58 9.70 26.89
C ILE A 204 -11.02 10.15 28.27
N THR A 205 -11.20 9.19 29.18
CA THR A 205 -11.69 9.48 30.53
C THR A 205 -10.97 8.64 31.56
N PHE A 206 -10.75 9.21 32.73
CA PHE A 206 -10.31 8.44 33.89
C PHE A 206 -11.51 7.72 34.48
N LEU A 207 -11.38 6.42 34.73
CA LEU A 207 -12.38 5.59 35.40
C LEU A 207 -11.78 5.03 36.69
N ALA A 208 -12.58 5.00 37.74
CA ALA A 208 -12.28 4.21 38.93
C ALA A 208 -12.74 2.76 38.73
N ALA A 209 -12.16 1.83 39.48
CA ALA A 209 -12.61 0.45 39.51
C ALA A 209 -14.12 0.39 39.86
N GLY A 210 -14.88 -0.31 39.04
CA GLY A 210 -16.34 -0.44 39.15
C GLY A 210 -17.14 0.62 38.41
N ASP A 211 -16.51 1.68 37.88
CA ASP A 211 -17.20 2.62 36.99
C ASP A 211 -17.70 1.90 35.74
N THR A 212 -18.89 2.28 35.30
CA THR A 212 -19.56 1.70 34.13
C THR A 212 -19.57 2.68 32.97
N VAL A 213 -19.42 2.18 31.76
CA VAL A 213 -19.58 2.94 30.51
C VAL A 213 -20.50 2.18 29.57
N ALA A 214 -21.52 2.86 29.06
CA ALA A 214 -22.53 2.26 28.20
C ALA A 214 -23.04 3.26 27.16
N LEU A 215 -23.56 2.75 26.05
CA LEU A 215 -24.18 3.55 25.01
C LEU A 215 -25.69 3.57 25.20
N PHE A 216 -26.32 4.71 24.97
CA PHE A 216 -27.75 4.91 25.11
C PHE A 216 -28.31 5.52 23.84
N SER A 217 -29.44 4.99 23.38
CA SER A 217 -30.22 5.70 22.38
C SER A 217 -30.92 6.84 23.11
N ALA A 218 -30.73 8.05 22.64
CA ALA A 218 -31.33 9.24 23.23
C ALA A 218 -32.04 10.07 22.16
N GLY A 219 -32.80 11.08 22.59
CA GLY A 219 -33.54 11.96 21.70
C GLY A 219 -34.81 11.37 21.06
N SER A 220 -35.65 12.26 20.54
CA SER A 220 -37.00 11.96 20.04
C SER A 220 -37.04 11.33 18.63
N SER A 221 -35.89 11.01 18.05
CA SER A 221 -35.81 10.39 16.71
C SER A 221 -35.43 8.91 16.75
N GLY A 222 -34.97 8.40 17.90
CA GLY A 222 -34.43 7.06 18.04
C GLY A 222 -33.07 6.91 17.36
N THR A 223 -32.56 5.68 17.32
CA THR A 223 -31.29 5.35 16.68
C THR A 223 -31.51 4.27 15.64
N LYS A 224 -31.28 4.59 14.35
CA LYS A 224 -31.29 3.62 13.27
C LYS A 224 -30.00 3.66 12.49
N THR A 225 -29.35 2.50 12.36
CA THR A 225 -28.13 2.32 11.58
C THR A 225 -28.31 1.22 10.54
N LEU A 226 -27.54 1.28 9.44
CA LEU A 226 -27.56 0.29 8.36
C LEU A 226 -26.14 -0.17 8.03
N ASN A 227 -25.97 -1.44 7.64
CA ASN A 227 -24.75 -2.05 7.10
C ASN A 227 -23.47 -1.77 7.91
N SER A 228 -23.17 -2.63 8.90
CA SER A 228 -22.07 -2.44 9.87
C SER A 228 -22.11 -1.07 10.53
N GLY A 229 -23.32 -0.68 10.92
CA GLY A 229 -23.69 0.70 11.19
C GLY A 229 -23.44 1.17 12.62
N LEU A 230 -23.09 0.30 13.56
CA LEU A 230 -22.69 0.73 14.90
C LEU A 230 -21.52 -0.10 15.43
N PHE A 231 -20.48 0.59 15.92
CA PHE A 231 -19.29 -0.03 16.48
C PHE A 231 -18.89 0.73 17.75
N PHE A 232 -18.56 -0.03 18.79
CA PHE A 232 -18.13 0.48 20.08
C PHE A 232 -16.91 -0.29 20.57
N SER A 233 -15.87 0.44 20.96
CA SER A 233 -14.64 -0.13 21.49
C SER A 233 -14.13 0.71 22.64
N GLY A 234 -13.42 0.06 23.57
CA GLY A 234 -12.67 0.75 24.59
C GLY A 234 -11.43 -0.03 25.01
N MET A 235 -10.43 0.69 25.53
CA MET A 235 -9.22 0.09 26.08
C MET A 235 -8.61 0.94 27.19
N LEU A 236 -7.89 0.28 28.11
CA LEU A 236 -7.05 0.94 29.10
C LEU A 236 -5.76 1.44 28.44
N LEU A 237 -5.52 2.75 28.50
CA LEU A 237 -4.29 3.37 28.05
C LEU A 237 -3.20 3.33 29.13
N SER A 238 -3.58 3.57 30.38
CA SER A 238 -2.63 3.59 31.50
C SER A 238 -3.31 3.33 32.84
N ALA A 239 -2.74 2.43 33.63
CA ALA A 239 -3.21 2.11 34.97
C ALA A 239 -2.70 3.12 36.02
N ASN A 240 -3.54 3.43 37.01
CA ASN A 240 -3.17 4.10 38.27
C ASN A 240 -2.47 5.47 38.14
N ASN A 241 -3.04 6.44 37.40
CA ASN A 241 -2.54 7.83 37.31
C ASN A 241 -1.05 7.99 36.97
N LYS A 242 -0.38 6.97 36.44
CA LYS A 242 1.06 7.01 36.10
C LYS A 242 1.36 7.70 34.76
N LEU A 243 0.39 8.41 34.18
CA LEU A 243 0.67 9.30 33.07
C LEU A 243 1.33 10.56 33.64
N THR A 244 2.66 10.51 33.72
CA THR A 244 3.46 11.74 33.78
C THR A 244 3.20 12.53 32.50
N PRO A 245 3.19 13.88 32.55
CA PRO A 245 2.47 14.74 31.59
C PRO A 245 3.10 14.87 30.20
N ASP A 246 4.00 13.97 29.78
CA ASP A 246 4.91 14.25 28.66
C ASP A 246 4.34 13.95 27.28
N PHE A 247 3.12 13.43 27.18
CA PHE A 247 2.46 13.23 25.89
C PHE A 247 0.99 13.59 26.01
N LEU A 248 0.63 14.79 25.53
CA LEU A 248 -0.58 15.08 24.73
C LEU A 248 -0.75 16.60 24.57
N VAL A 249 -0.31 17.15 23.45
CA VAL A 249 -1.13 18.08 22.65
C VAL A 249 -0.78 17.82 21.17
N ALA A 250 -1.71 17.22 20.43
CA ALA A 250 -1.77 17.38 18.98
C ALA A 250 -3.10 18.07 18.69
N SER A 251 -3.00 19.33 18.28
CA SER A 251 -4.07 20.19 17.78
C SER A 251 -4.56 19.73 16.40
#